data_AF-A0A920NEJ8-F1
#
_entry.id   AF-A0A920NEJ8-F1
#
_cell.length_a   1.000
_cell.length_b   1.000
_cell.length_c   1.000
_cell.angle_alpha   90.00
_cell.angle_beta   90.00
_cell.angle_gamma   90.00
#
_symmetry.space_group_name_H-M   'P 1'
#
loop_
_entity.id
_entity.type
_entity.pdbx_description
1 polymer ?
#
loop_
_entity_poly.entity_id
_entity_poly.type
_entity_poly.pdbx_seq_one_letter_code
_entity_poly.pdbx_strand_id
1 'polypeptide(L)'
;MNDKRQGIVHIIGPEQGFTQPGTVIVCGDSHTATHGAFGALAFGIGTSEVEHVLATQTLIQKKAKNFRINVNGKLPLGVTSKDVILQIIGKLELQEVLASY
;
A
#
# COMPACT_ATOMS: atom_id res chain seq x y z
N MET A 1 -16.33 6.41 -18.82
CA MET A 1 -17.23 6.38 -17.65
C MET A 1 -18.23 5.21 -17.63
N ASN A 2 -18.42 4.44 -18.71
CA ASN A 2 -19.42 3.35 -18.75
C ASN A 2 -18.82 1.94 -18.62
N ASP A 3 -17.62 1.82 -18.06
CA ASP A 3 -17.00 0.51 -17.90
C ASP A 3 -17.51 -0.14 -16.61
N LYS A 4 -18.11 -1.33 -16.72
CA LYS A 4 -18.64 -2.12 -15.60
C LYS A 4 -17.59 -2.50 -14.55
N ARG A 5 -16.31 -2.39 -14.89
CA ARG A 5 -15.16 -2.67 -14.01
C ARG A 5 -14.73 -1.45 -13.21
N GLN A 6 -15.35 -0.28 -13.41
CA GLN A 6 -15.06 0.91 -12.62
C GLN A 6 -15.44 0.70 -11.16
N GLY A 7 -14.60 1.21 -10.26
CA GLY A 7 -14.73 1.07 -8.82
C GLY A 7 -13.62 1.82 -8.11
N ILE A 8 -13.47 1.59 -6.80
CA ILE A 8 -12.39 2.20 -6.01
C ILE A 8 -11.05 1.63 -6.50
N VAL A 9 -10.09 2.50 -6.81
CA VAL A 9 -8.83 2.15 -7.49
C VAL A 9 -8.10 0.97 -6.84
N HIS A 10 -8.05 0.94 -5.50
CA HIS A 10 -7.35 -0.11 -4.74
C HIS A 10 -8.11 -1.43 -4.64
N ILE A 11 -9.39 -1.46 -5.01
CA ILE A 11 -10.21 -2.67 -5.11
C ILE A 11 -10.11 -3.23 -6.54
N ILE A 12 -10.27 -2.36 -7.54
CA ILE A 12 -10.27 -2.79 -8.94
C ILE A 12 -8.88 -3.27 -9.40
N GLY A 13 -7.79 -2.73 -8.84
CA GLY A 13 -6.43 -3.14 -9.20
C GLY A 13 -6.21 -4.66 -9.02
N PRO A 14 -6.43 -5.19 -7.81
CA PRO A 14 -6.38 -6.64 -7.57
C PRO A 14 -7.45 -7.43 -8.32
N GLU A 15 -8.71 -6.97 -8.34
CA GLU A 15 -9.81 -7.69 -9.01
C GLU A 15 -9.58 -7.89 -10.51
N GLN A 16 -8.92 -6.92 -11.16
CA GLN A 16 -8.58 -6.98 -12.58
C GLN A 16 -7.21 -7.60 -12.85
N GLY A 17 -6.52 -8.08 -11.82
CA GLY A 17 -5.24 -8.78 -11.93
C GLY A 17 -4.02 -7.87 -12.12
N PHE A 18 -4.15 -6.55 -11.99
CA PHE A 18 -3.02 -5.62 -12.07
C PHE A 18 -2.10 -5.71 -10.85
N THR A 19 -2.66 -6.13 -9.70
CA THR A 19 -1.90 -6.27 -8.46
C THR A 19 -1.42 -7.70 -8.29
N GLN A 20 -0.13 -7.94 -8.55
CA GLN A 20 0.51 -9.26 -8.43
C GLN A 20 1.76 -9.21 -7.57
N PRO A 21 2.17 -10.34 -6.95
CA PRO A 21 3.44 -10.44 -6.23
C PRO A 21 4.63 -10.02 -7.10
N GLY A 22 5.54 -9.23 -6.52
CA GLY A 22 6.76 -8.77 -7.19
C GLY A 22 6.58 -7.59 -8.16
N THR A 23 5.36 -7.06 -8.30
CA THR A 23 5.12 -5.83 -9.07
C THR A 23 5.52 -4.58 -8.29
N VAL A 24 5.84 -3.50 -9.02
CA VAL A 24 5.96 -2.14 -8.47
C VAL A 24 4.76 -1.35 -8.94
N ILE A 25 3.99 -0.78 -8.01
CA ILE A 25 2.73 -0.08 -8.30
C ILE A 25 2.78 1.33 -7.71
N VAL A 26 2.62 2.33 -8.56
CA VAL A 26 2.53 3.73 -8.14
C VAL A 26 1.27 4.35 -8.71
N CYS A 27 0.63 5.20 -7.91
CA CYS A 27 -0.58 5.91 -8.28
C CYS A 27 -0.61 7.27 -7.59
N GLY A 28 -1.35 8.24 -8.14
CA GLY A 28 -1.57 9.56 -7.55
C GLY A 28 -2.44 9.57 -6.28
N ASP A 29 -2.70 8.39 -5.68
CA ASP A 29 -3.52 8.22 -4.49
C ASP A 29 -2.67 7.80 -3.29
N SER A 30 -2.96 8.36 -2.11
CA SER A 30 -2.18 8.12 -0.89
C SER A 30 -2.29 6.69 -0.33
N HIS A 31 -3.35 5.96 -0.66
CA HIS A 31 -3.63 4.61 -0.15
C HIS A 31 -3.10 3.49 -1.05
N THR A 32 -2.31 3.82 -2.07
CA THR A 32 -1.68 2.85 -2.99
C THR A 32 -0.93 1.71 -2.26
N ALA A 33 -0.49 1.95 -1.03
CA ALA A 33 0.07 0.93 -0.14
C ALA A 33 -0.85 -0.29 0.10
N THR A 34 -2.17 -0.19 -0.12
CA THR A 34 -3.11 -1.32 -0.04
C THR A 34 -2.69 -2.49 -0.93
N HIS A 35 -2.11 -2.23 -2.09
CA HIS A 35 -1.62 -3.27 -3.00
C HIS A 35 -0.47 -4.11 -2.42
N GLY A 36 0.22 -3.61 -1.39
CA GLY A 36 1.25 -4.35 -0.66
C GLY A 36 0.75 -5.64 -0.01
N ALA A 37 -0.56 -5.76 0.25
CA ALA A 37 -1.18 -7.00 0.74
C ALA A 37 -0.94 -8.21 -0.20
N PHE A 38 -0.65 -7.96 -1.47
CA PHE A 38 -0.38 -8.98 -2.49
C PHE A 38 1.13 -9.20 -2.74
N GLY A 39 2.02 -8.65 -1.89
CA GLY A 39 3.46 -8.74 -2.09
C GLY A 39 4.00 -7.84 -3.21
N ALA A 40 3.26 -6.79 -3.56
CA ALA A 40 3.72 -5.72 -4.45
C ALA A 40 4.47 -4.64 -3.65
N LEU A 41 5.46 -3.98 -4.27
CA LEU A 41 6.03 -2.75 -3.75
C LEU A 41 5.15 -1.58 -4.23
N ALA A 42 4.29 -1.07 -3.35
CA ALA A 42 3.27 -0.10 -3.76
C ALA A 42 3.22 1.15 -2.87
N PHE A 43 3.19 2.33 -3.48
CA PHE A 43 3.21 3.62 -2.77
C PHE A 43 2.61 4.74 -3.62
N GLY A 44 2.03 5.74 -2.96
CA GLY A 44 1.48 6.93 -3.61
C GLY A 44 2.59 7.88 -4.06
N ILE A 45 2.36 8.59 -5.17
CA ILE A 45 3.30 9.56 -5.75
C ILE A 45 2.59 10.86 -6.14
N GLY A 46 3.34 11.95 -6.26
CA GLY A 46 2.78 13.25 -6.66
C GLY A 46 2.45 13.32 -8.15
N THR A 47 1.62 14.29 -8.56
CA THR A 47 1.19 14.46 -9.96
C THR A 47 2.35 14.53 -10.95
N SER A 48 3.41 15.31 -10.64
CA SER A 48 4.58 15.40 -11.52
C SER A 48 5.37 14.09 -11.62
N GLU A 49 5.36 13.28 -10.57
CA GLU A 49 5.95 11.94 -10.60
C GLU A 49 5.09 10.98 -11.43
N VAL A 50 3.75 11.09 -11.37
CA VAL A 50 2.84 10.32 -12.23
C VAL A 50 3.14 10.62 -13.70
N GLU A 51 3.24 11.90 -14.07
CA GLU A 51 3.61 12.31 -15.43
C GLU A 51 4.96 11.72 -15.84
N HIS A 52 5.96 11.76 -14.96
CA HIS A 52 7.26 11.18 -15.21
C HIS A 52 7.20 9.66 -15.43
N VAL A 53 6.49 8.93 -14.56
CA VAL A 53 6.31 7.48 -14.69
C VAL A 53 5.57 7.13 -15.98
N LEU A 54 4.54 7.88 -16.35
CA LEU A 54 3.85 7.68 -17.63
C LEU A 54 4.77 7.90 -18.83
N ALA A 55 5.73 8.83 -18.73
CA ALA A 55 6.69 9.12 -19.80
C ALA A 55 7.86 8.11 -19.87
N THR A 56 8.37 7.65 -18.73
CA THR A 56 9.65 6.92 -18.66
C THR A 56 9.55 5.50 -18.13
N GLN A 57 8.43 5.14 -17.50
CA GLN A 57 8.25 3.89 -16.72
C GLN A 57 9.32 3.71 -15.64
N THR A 58 9.91 4.80 -15.16
CA THR A 58 10.91 4.81 -14.10
C THR A 58 10.58 5.85 -13.05
N LEU A 59 11.13 5.70 -11.84
CA LEU A 59 11.00 6.69 -10.77
C LEU A 59 12.24 6.62 -9.88
N ILE A 60 12.85 7.77 -9.60
CA ILE A 60 13.95 7.83 -8.66
C ILE A 60 13.37 7.74 -7.25
N GLN A 61 13.75 6.69 -6.51
CA GLN A 61 13.33 6.49 -5.14
C GLN A 61 14.51 6.13 -4.25
N LYS A 62 14.52 6.67 -3.03
CA LYS A 62 15.42 6.18 -1.99
C LYS A 62 14.88 4.86 -1.49
N LYS A 63 15.78 3.89 -1.27
CA LYS A 63 15.38 2.60 -0.68
C LYS A 63 14.86 2.82 0.74
N ALA A 64 13.57 2.55 0.95
CA ALA A 64 12.97 2.58 2.29
C ALA A 64 13.59 1.50 3.19
N LYS A 65 13.70 1.77 4.49
CA LYS A 65 14.04 0.73 5.46
C LYS A 65 12.80 -0.13 5.72
N ASN A 66 13.03 -1.38 6.09
CA ASN A 66 11.96 -2.33 6.39
C ASN A 66 11.65 -2.32 7.89
N PHE A 67 10.38 -2.22 8.24
CA PHE A 67 9.88 -2.43 9.59
C PHE A 67 8.98 -3.68 9.60
N ARG A 68 9.30 -4.67 10.45
CA ARG A 68 8.55 -5.93 10.51
C ARG A 68 7.66 -5.97 11.75
N ILE A 69 6.37 -6.20 11.53
CA ILE A 69 5.41 -6.49 12.60
C ILE A 69 5.02 -7.97 12.50
N ASN A 70 5.22 -8.72 13.59
CA ASN A 70 4.77 -10.11 13.68
C ASN A 70 3.50 -10.16 14.54
N VAL A 71 2.38 -10.58 13.94
CA VAL A 71 1.11 -10.80 14.64
C VAL A 71 0.96 -12.31 14.88
N ASN A 72 1.03 -12.74 16.13
CA ASN A 72 1.00 -14.15 16.53
C ASN A 72 -0.27 -14.48 17.34
N GLY A 73 -0.70 -15.75 17.28
CA GLY A 73 -1.87 -16.24 18.02
C GLY A 73 -3.17 -16.23 17.20
N LYS A 74 -4.31 -16.42 17.88
CA LYS A 74 -5.65 -16.39 17.27
C LYS A 74 -6.40 -15.16 17.75
N LEU A 75 -7.14 -14.52 16.84
CA LEU A 75 -8.00 -13.40 17.19
C LEU A 75 -9.19 -13.90 18.04
N PRO A 76 -9.53 -13.23 19.15
CA PRO A 76 -10.75 -13.50 19.89
C PRO A 76 -12.01 -13.32 19.04
N LEU A 77 -13.13 -13.89 19.48
CA LEU A 77 -14.42 -13.71 18.80
C LEU A 77 -14.77 -12.22 18.68
N GLY A 78 -15.16 -11.79 17.49
CA GLY A 78 -15.53 -10.40 17.20
C GLY A 78 -14.36 -9.47 16.88
N VAL A 79 -13.11 -9.92 17.03
CA VAL A 79 -11.92 -9.13 16.67
C VAL A 79 -11.55 -9.38 15.21
N THR A 80 -11.27 -8.30 14.48
CA THR A 80 -11.00 -8.29 13.04
C THR A 80 -9.61 -7.74 12.71
N SER A 81 -9.21 -7.82 11.44
CA SER A 81 -7.98 -7.18 10.95
C SER A 81 -7.96 -5.67 11.14
N LYS A 82 -9.13 -5.02 11.16
CA LYS A 82 -9.27 -3.59 11.44
C LYS A 82 -8.79 -3.26 12.85
N ASP A 83 -9.20 -4.05 13.83
CA ASP A 83 -8.81 -3.86 15.23
C ASP A 83 -7.31 -4.08 15.42
N VAL A 84 -6.75 -5.08 14.72
CA VAL A 84 -5.31 -5.35 14.71
C VAL A 84 -4.51 -4.17 14.18
N ILE A 85 -4.86 -3.63 13.00
CA ILE A 85 -4.10 -2.51 12.42
C ILE A 85 -4.27 -1.23 13.23
N LEU A 86 -5.45 -0.98 13.81
CA LEU A 86 -5.65 0.18 14.69
C LEU A 86 -4.83 0.06 15.98
N GLN A 87 -4.74 -1.14 16.57
CA GLN A 87 -3.92 -1.36 17.75
C GLN A 87 -2.41 -1.23 17.45
N ILE A 88 -1.98 -1.68 16.27
CA ILE A 88 -0.60 -1.47 15.79
C ILE A 88 -0.32 0.03 15.66
N ILE A 89 -1.18 0.78 14.97
CA ILE A 89 -1.04 2.24 14.79
C ILE A 89 -1.02 2.94 16.15
N GLY A 90 -1.89 2.55 17.09
CA GLY A 90 -1.93 3.14 18.42
C GLY A 90 -0.69 2.86 19.27
N LYS A 91 0.04 1.77 19.01
CA LYS A 91 1.31 1.44 19.68
C LYS A 91 2.52 2.07 19.03
N LEU A 92 2.47 2.28 17.71
CA LEU A 92 3.52 2.95 16.96
C LEU A 92 3.33 4.45 17.13
N GLU A 93 4.15 5.10 17.95
CA GLU A 93 4.23 6.56 17.89
C GLU A 93 4.74 6.97 16.50
N LEU A 94 4.15 8.02 15.92
CA LEU A 94 4.50 8.53 14.58
C LEU A 94 6.02 8.77 14.44
N GLN A 95 6.71 9.10 15.53
CA GLN A 95 8.16 9.28 15.58
C GLN A 95 8.97 7.98 15.38
N GLU A 96 8.54 6.83 15.94
CA GLU A 96 9.32 5.59 15.88
C GLU A 96 9.36 5.00 14.47
N VAL A 97 8.27 5.17 13.73
CA VAL A 97 8.20 4.79 12.32
C VAL A 97 9.12 5.69 11.48
N LEU A 98 9.14 7.00 11.75
CA LEU A 98 9.99 7.97 11.04
C LEU A 98 11.49 7.85 11.38
N ALA A 99 11.85 7.42 12.59
CA ALA A 99 13.25 7.14 12.96
C ALA A 99 13.86 5.97 12.15
N SER A 100 12.99 5.17 11.52
CA SER A 100 13.38 4.14 10.56
C SER A 100 13.51 4.67 9.12
N TYR A 101 13.24 5.94 8.80
CA TYR A 101 13.48 6.50 7.45
C TYR A 101 14.83 7.22 7.34
#